data_AF-A0A258CQG5-F1
#
_entry.id   AF-A0A258CQG5-F1
#
_cell.length_a   1.000
_cell.length_b   1.000
_cell.length_c   1.000
_cell.angle_alpha   90.00
_cell.angle_beta   90.00
_cell.angle_gamma   90.00
#
_symmetry.space_group_name_H-M   'P 1'
#
loop_
_entity.id
_entity.type
_entity.pdbx_description
1 polymer ?
#
loop_
_entity_poly.entity_id
_entity_poly.type
_entity_poly.pdbx_seq_one_letter_code
_entity_poly.pdbx_strand_id
1 'polypeptide(L)'
;MMRHSLATRAWHWVNAAAIVMLFMSGLNISNAHRYLYWGNYGFDPADAWLKVIRFPGWATLPGYYNLAAARDWHILAAWPFALGLLFIWAAMLANGHFR
;
A
#
# COMPACT_ATOMS: atom_id res chain seq x y z
N MET A 1 10.34 -27.90 18.65
CA MET A 1 9.57 -26.68 18.30
C MET A 1 10.06 -26.14 16.96
N MET A 2 9.63 -26.71 15.84
CA MET A 2 9.95 -26.14 14.52
C MET A 2 9.03 -24.95 14.27
N ARG A 3 9.47 -23.80 14.76
CA ARG A 3 8.78 -22.51 14.71
C ARG A 3 8.78 -22.02 13.26
N HIS A 4 7.69 -22.22 12.53
CA HIS A 4 7.43 -21.77 11.14
C HIS A 4 8.35 -22.33 10.04
N SER A 5 7.73 -22.84 8.97
CA SER A 5 8.41 -23.26 7.74
C SER A 5 9.14 -22.08 7.09
N LEU A 6 10.27 -22.34 6.40
CA LEU A 6 11.00 -21.29 5.66
C LEU A 6 10.11 -20.62 4.60
N ALA A 7 9.22 -21.39 3.96
CA ALA A 7 8.25 -20.88 3.00
C ALA A 7 7.28 -19.86 3.62
N THR A 8 6.73 -20.17 4.80
CA THR A 8 5.85 -19.25 5.53
C THR A 8 6.58 -17.95 5.89
N ARG A 9 7.86 -18.03 6.29
CA ARG A 9 8.63 -16.82 6.60
C ARG A 9 8.91 -15.98 5.37
N ALA A 10 9.36 -16.61 4.28
CA ALA A 10 9.60 -15.93 3.01
C ALA A 10 8.34 -15.20 2.53
N TRP A 11 7.20 -15.88 2.62
CA TRP A 11 5.89 -15.30 2.33
C TRP A 11 5.59 -14.02 3.13
N HIS A 12 5.77 -14.07 4.46
CA HIS A 12 5.53 -12.90 5.30
C HIS A 12 6.49 -11.75 4.99
N TRP A 13 7.77 -12.04 4.73
CA TRP A 13 8.75 -11.01 4.41
C TRP A 13 8.49 -10.33 3.07
N VAL A 14 8.08 -11.09 2.04
CA VAL A 14 7.69 -10.52 0.75
C VAL A 14 6.48 -9.59 0.91
N ASN A 15 5.46 -10.01 1.65
CA ASN A 15 4.30 -9.17 1.91
C ASN A 15 4.63 -7.94 2.75
N ALA A 16 5.48 -8.08 3.76
CA ALA A 16 5.95 -6.96 4.57
C ALA A 16 6.68 -5.92 3.71
N ALA A 17 7.59 -6.37 2.83
CA ALA A 17 8.29 -5.50 1.89
C ALA A 17 7.31 -4.79 0.93
N ALA A 18 6.34 -5.53 0.36
CA ALA A 18 5.34 -4.96 -0.53
C ALA A 18 4.48 -3.91 0.18
N ILE A 19 4.00 -4.17 1.39
CA ILE A 19 3.23 -3.22 2.20
C ILE A 19 4.05 -1.96 2.48
N VAL A 20 5.32 -2.09 2.85
CA VAL A 20 6.21 -0.94 3.08
C VAL A 20 6.36 -0.09 1.82
N MET A 21 6.61 -0.73 0.67
CA MET A 21 6.73 -0.03 -0.61
C MET A 21 5.42 0.66 -1.02
N LEU A 22 4.28 -0.03 -0.88
CA LEU A 22 2.96 0.52 -1.16
C LEU A 22 2.65 1.73 -0.27
N PHE A 23 2.92 1.61 1.03
CA PHE A 23 2.67 2.68 1.98
C PHE A 23 3.53 3.91 1.67
N MET A 24 4.85 3.75 1.56
CA MET A 24 5.77 4.87 1.31
C MET A 24 5.55 5.54 -0.06
N SER A 25 5.26 4.76 -1.10
CA SER A 25 4.93 5.32 -2.41
C SER A 25 3.56 6.01 -2.41
N GLY A 26 2.58 5.47 -1.69
CA GLY A 26 1.27 6.09 -1.48
C GLY A 26 1.37 7.44 -0.78
N LEU A 27 2.26 7.58 0.21
CA LEU A 27 2.56 8.87 0.84
C LEU A 27 3.16 9.88 -0.16
N ASN A 28 4.01 9.44 -1.09
CA ASN A 28 4.54 10.32 -2.14
C ASN A 28 3.44 10.74 -3.13
N ILE A 29 2.53 9.82 -3.50
CA ILE A 29 1.36 10.13 -4.34
C ILE A 29 0.45 11.15 -3.66
N SER A 30 0.17 10.99 -2.36
CA SER A 30 -0.65 11.92 -1.58
C SER A 30 -0.04 13.33 -1.49
N ASN A 31 1.30 13.46 -1.58
CA ASN A 31 1.94 14.77 -1.66
C ASN A 31 1.54 15.59 -2.89
N ALA A 32 1.02 14.96 -3.95
CA ALA A 32 0.51 15.68 -5.13
C ALA A 32 -0.78 16.45 -4.82
N HIS A 33 -1.67 15.85 -4.02
CA HIS A 33 -2.90 16.47 -3.56
C HIS A 33 -3.21 16.07 -2.13
N ARG A 34 -2.92 16.98 -1.20
CA ARG A 34 -2.93 16.73 0.26
C ARG A 34 -4.29 16.99 0.93
N TYR A 35 -5.32 17.16 0.12
CA TYR A 35 -6.67 17.46 0.57
C TYR A 35 -7.52 16.21 0.39
N LEU A 36 -8.18 15.81 1.47
CA LEU A 36 -9.13 14.70 1.48
C LEU A 36 -10.53 15.29 1.57
N TYR A 37 -11.32 14.96 0.56
CA TYR A 37 -12.70 15.38 0.42
C TYR A 37 -13.63 14.25 0.89
N TRP A 38 -14.80 14.63 1.38
CA TRP A 38 -15.85 13.71 1.76
C TRP A 38 -17.21 14.29 1.36
N GLY A 39 -18.12 13.46 0.85
CA GLY A 39 -19.46 13.89 0.43
C GLY A 39 -19.67 13.88 -1.08
N ASN A 40 -20.56 14.75 -1.57
CA ASN A 40 -21.08 14.71 -2.95
C ASN A 40 -20.15 15.36 -4.00
N TYR A 41 -19.13 16.10 -3.58
CA TYR A 41 -18.15 16.75 -4.45
C TYR A 41 -16.83 16.98 -3.71
N GLY A 42 -15.75 17.22 -4.46
CA GLY A 42 -14.41 17.39 -3.88
C GLY A 42 -13.38 17.86 -4.91
N PHE A 43 -13.15 19.17 -4.96
CA PHE A 43 -12.13 19.77 -5.81
C PHE A 43 -11.60 21.09 -5.23
N ASP A 44 -12.46 21.89 -4.59
CA ASP A 44 -12.05 23.13 -3.93
C ASP A 44 -11.40 22.83 -2.57
N PRO A 45 -10.15 23.27 -2.30
CA PRO A 45 -9.51 23.15 -1.00
C PRO A 45 -10.34 23.68 0.20
N ALA A 46 -11.28 24.60 -0.01
CA ALA A 46 -12.18 25.11 1.02
C ALA A 46 -13.13 24.03 1.55
N ASP A 47 -13.49 23.04 0.72
CA ASP A 47 -14.42 21.96 1.06
C ASP A 47 -13.70 20.70 1.56
N ALA A 48 -12.38 20.75 1.72
CA ALA A 48 -11.62 19.63 2.20
C ALA A 48 -11.94 19.35 3.68
N TRP A 49 -12.43 18.15 3.97
CA TRP A 49 -12.67 17.69 5.34
C TRP A 49 -11.35 17.53 6.12
N LEU A 50 -10.26 17.16 5.45
CA LEU A 50 -8.95 17.00 6.07
C LEU A 50 -7.82 17.44 5.14
N LYS A 51 -6.90 18.25 5.68
CA LYS A 51 -5.62 18.60 5.03
C LYS A 51 -4.48 17.90 5.75
N VAL A 52 -3.85 16.94 5.08
CA VAL A 52 -2.71 16.21 5.67
C VAL A 52 -1.39 16.97 5.52
N ILE A 53 -0.40 16.66 6.35
CA ILE A 53 0.96 17.23 6.24
C ILE A 53 1.60 16.88 4.91
N ARG A 54 2.71 17.55 4.55
CA ARG A 54 3.54 17.10 3.44
C ARG A 54 4.44 16.02 4.00
N PHE A 55 4.36 14.82 3.46
CA PHE A 55 5.18 13.73 3.92
C PHE A 55 6.64 14.01 3.55
N PRO A 56 7.57 13.96 4.52
CA PRO A 56 8.97 14.23 4.28
C PRO A 56 9.62 13.10 3.48
N GLY A 57 10.72 13.41 2.79
CA GLY A 57 11.41 12.48 1.89
C GLY A 57 11.76 11.13 2.52
N TRP A 58 12.19 11.11 3.78
CA TRP A 58 12.53 9.88 4.51
C TRP A 58 11.34 8.92 4.69
N ALA A 59 10.11 9.43 4.65
CA ALA A 59 8.88 8.66 4.80
C ALA A 59 8.27 8.26 3.45
N THR A 60 8.87 8.65 2.33
CA THR A 60 8.30 8.45 0.99
C THR A 60 9.21 7.63 0.08
N LEU A 61 8.61 6.98 -0.91
CA LEU A 61 9.32 6.26 -1.96
C LEU A 61 8.87 6.80 -3.33
N PRO A 62 9.75 7.40 -4.15
CA PRO A 62 11.16 7.73 -3.88
C PRO A 62 11.32 8.79 -2.78
N GLY A 63 12.54 8.96 -2.25
CA GLY A 63 12.85 9.87 -1.14
C GLY A 63 12.74 11.38 -1.44
N TYR A 64 12.23 11.72 -2.62
CA TYR A 64 11.95 13.06 -3.10
C TYR A 64 10.63 13.03 -3.87
N TYR A 65 10.00 14.19 -4.06
CA TYR A 65 8.72 14.24 -4.76
C TYR A 65 8.89 13.94 -6.25
N ASN A 66 8.29 12.83 -6.71
CA ASN A 66 8.17 12.47 -8.11
C ASN A 66 6.92 11.62 -8.29
N LEU A 67 5.85 12.23 -8.80
CA LEU A 67 4.54 11.58 -8.91
C LEU A 67 4.54 10.39 -9.88
N ALA A 68 5.27 10.50 -10.99
CA ALA A 68 5.35 9.42 -11.97
C ALA A 68 6.06 8.20 -11.37
N ALA A 69 7.27 8.39 -10.84
CA ALA A 69 8.04 7.32 -10.22
C ALA A 69 7.33 6.70 -9.00
N ALA A 70 6.65 7.51 -8.19
CA ALA A 70 5.88 7.01 -7.06
C ALA A 70 4.76 6.05 -7.51
N ARG A 71 4.05 6.39 -8.61
CA ARG A 71 3.05 5.50 -9.19
C ARG A 71 3.67 4.22 -9.73
N ASP A 72 4.81 4.30 -10.41
CA ASP A 72 5.51 3.11 -10.92
C ASP A 72 5.87 2.15 -9.79
N TRP A 73 6.46 2.65 -8.69
CA TRP A 73 6.76 1.86 -7.50
C TRP A 73 5.49 1.27 -6.86
N HIS A 74 4.40 2.04 -6.81
CA HIS A 74 3.15 1.60 -6.21
C HIS A 74 2.53 0.45 -7.00
N ILE A 75 2.45 0.59 -8.33
CA ILE A 75 1.91 -0.46 -9.20
C ILE A 75 2.80 -1.70 -9.19
N LEU A 76 4.13 -1.53 -9.24
CA LEU A 76 5.08 -2.65 -9.15
C LEU A 76 4.87 -3.46 -7.86
N ALA A 77 4.68 -2.80 -6.71
CA ALA A 77 4.46 -3.47 -5.43
C ALA A 77 3.04 -4.03 -5.28
N ALA A 78 2.04 -3.43 -5.94
CA ALA A 78 0.64 -3.86 -5.87
C ALA A 78 0.42 -5.26 -6.47
N TRP A 79 1.07 -5.56 -7.60
CA TRP A 79 0.92 -6.86 -8.29
C TRP A 79 1.28 -8.08 -7.43
N PRO A 80 2.51 -8.20 -6.89
CA PRO A 80 2.88 -9.35 -6.07
C PRO A 80 2.04 -9.44 -4.79
N PHE A 81 1.68 -8.30 -4.19
CA PHE A 81 0.82 -8.28 -3.00
C PHE A 81 -0.61 -8.74 -3.30
N ALA A 82 -1.24 -8.20 -4.35
CA ALA A 82 -2.62 -8.53 -4.70
C ALA A 82 -2.78 -9.97 -5.18
N LEU A 83 -1.91 -10.43 -6.07
CA LEU A 83 -1.90 -11.83 -6.54
C LEU A 83 -1.62 -12.79 -5.39
N GLY A 84 -0.68 -12.42 -4.52
CA GLY A 84 -0.35 -13.22 -3.35
C GLY A 84 -1.52 -13.34 -2.37
N LEU A 85 -2.15 -12.21 -2.04
CA LEU A 85 -3.33 -12.18 -1.16
C LEU A 85 -4.47 -13.01 -1.74
N LEU A 86 -4.75 -12.86 -3.04
CA LEU A 86 -5.77 -13.62 -3.75
C LEU A 86 -5.51 -15.14 -3.70
N PHE A 87 -4.25 -15.54 -3.93
CA PHE A 87 -3.86 -16.95 -3.83
C PHE A 87 -4.15 -17.54 -2.45
N ILE A 88 -3.80 -16.82 -1.38
CA ILE A 88 -4.07 -17.28 -0.02
C ILE A 88 -5.56 -17.36 0.27
N TRP A 89 -6.34 -16.35 -0.11
CA TRP A 89 -7.79 -16.39 0.09
C TRP A 89 -8.42 -17.57 -0.65
N ALA A 90 -8.01 -17.83 -1.90
CA ALA A 90 -8.45 -19.00 -2.66
C ALA A 90 -8.09 -20.32 -1.95
N ALA A 91 -6.86 -20.44 -1.43
CA ALA A 91 -6.43 -21.61 -0.67
C ALA A 91 -7.21 -21.79 0.64
N MET A 92 -7.52 -20.69 1.35
CA MET A 92 -8.31 -20.72 2.58
C MET A 92 -9.76 -21.17 2.33
N LEU A 93 -10.37 -20.69 1.23
CA LEU A 93 -11.69 -21.11 0.79
C LEU A 93 -11.72 -22.59 0.42
N ALA A 94 -10.73 -23.07 -0.34
CA ALA A 94 -10.62 -24.48 -0.74
C ALA A 94 -10.42 -25.42 0.47
N ASN A 95 -9.70 -24.97 1.50
CA ASN A 95 -9.44 -25.77 2.72
C ASN A 95 -10.58 -25.72 3.75
N GLY A 96 -11.68 -25.00 3.48
CA GLY A 96 -12.83 -24.95 4.39
C GLY A 96 -12.56 -24.25 5.72
N HIS A 97 -11.55 -23.37 5.78
CA HIS A 97 -11.08 -22.72 7.01
C HIS A 97 -11.99 -21.57 7.50
N PHE A 98 -13.10 -21.32 6.79
CA PHE A 98 -14.14 -20.32 7.11
C PHE A 98 -15.38 -20.93 7.79
N ARG A 99 -15.26 -22.13 8.35
CA ARG A 99 -16.32 -22.74 9.18
C ARG A 99 -16.14 -22.41 10.65
#